data_AF-A0A1B7HQG0-F1
#
_entry.id   AF-A0A1B7HQG0-F1
#
_cell.length_a   1.000
_cell.length_b   1.000
_cell.length_c   1.000
_cell.angle_alpha   90.00
_cell.angle_beta   90.00
_cell.angle_gamma   90.00
#
_symmetry.space_group_name_H-M   'P 1'
#
loop_
_entity.id
_entity.type
_entity.pdbx_description
1 polymer ?
#
loop_
_entity_poly.entity_id
_entity_poly.type
_entity_poly.pdbx_seq_one_letter_code
_entity_poly.pdbx_strand_id
1 'polypeptide(L)'
;MPEINKSSFEYLFIHELSDIYCADKEIIDAIAADITMTREVAHQMSFEKALYAISNNFPPGKLPPVEKYATVYYNMSEGNDVRGSWNSDENFTYVAQPESAVDGGDGTASVTLSATQNANLEKLANRTASDPGVNPVTGTDLGKVPPVEIESAAQKKSGKAKSAKK
;
A
#
# COMPACT_ATOMS: atom_id res chain seq x y z
N MET A 1 -19.12 33.93 21.56
CA MET A 1 -17.77 34.07 20.98
C MET A 1 -16.81 34.28 22.14
N PRO A 2 -15.81 33.39 22.30
CA PRO A 2 -14.47 33.89 22.03
C PRO A 2 -13.74 33.02 21.01
N GLU A 3 -12.96 33.73 20.23
CA GLU A 3 -12.13 33.36 19.10
C GLU A 3 -10.73 33.00 19.63
N ILE A 4 -10.15 31.88 19.17
CA ILE A 4 -8.72 31.57 19.37
C ILE A 4 -8.14 31.22 18.01
N ASN A 5 -7.36 32.16 17.48
CA ASN A 5 -6.46 32.01 16.33
C ASN A 5 -5.02 31.91 16.84
N LYS A 6 -4.28 30.91 16.34
CA LYS A 6 -2.86 30.88 15.91
C LYS A 6 -2.34 29.46 16.14
N SER A 7 -2.20 28.67 15.07
CA SER A 7 -0.97 28.47 14.29
C SER A 7 -0.11 27.32 14.82
N SER A 8 0.51 26.58 13.89
CA SER A 8 1.58 25.58 14.09
C SER A 8 1.07 24.14 14.33
N PHE A 9 0.79 23.34 13.29
CA PHE A 9 1.75 22.64 12.42
C PHE A 9 2.70 21.64 13.12
N GLU A 10 2.41 21.20 14.35
CA GLU A 10 3.12 20.08 14.99
C GLU A 10 2.23 18.90 15.44
N TYR A 11 0.91 18.98 15.31
CA TYR A 11 0.01 17.97 15.92
C TYR A 11 -0.44 16.81 15.01
N LEU A 12 -0.02 16.79 13.74
CA LEU A 12 -0.49 15.78 12.76
C LEU A 12 0.47 14.59 12.58
N PHE A 13 1.62 14.56 13.24
CA PHE A 13 2.52 13.40 13.21
C PHE A 13 2.47 12.52 14.48
N ILE A 14 1.72 12.93 15.50
CA ILE A 14 1.54 12.15 16.75
C ILE A 14 0.15 11.48 16.83
N HIS A 15 -0.83 11.92 16.04
CA HIS A 15 -2.18 11.31 16.06
C HIS A 15 -2.28 9.97 15.30
N GLU A 16 -1.37 9.67 14.38
CA GLU A 16 -1.37 8.39 13.66
C GLU A 16 -0.88 7.20 14.52
N LEU A 17 -0.37 7.47 15.72
CA LEU A 17 -0.08 6.44 16.73
C LEU A 17 -1.06 6.46 17.93
N SER A 18 -1.89 7.50 18.09
CA SER A 18 -2.91 7.52 19.15
C SER A 18 -4.18 6.77 18.78
N ASP A 19 -4.44 6.55 17.50
CA ASP A 19 -5.62 5.80 17.04
C ASP A 19 -5.44 4.27 17.24
N ILE A 20 -4.22 3.82 17.54
CA ILE A 20 -3.94 2.49 18.11
C ILE A 20 -4.33 2.43 19.62
N TYR A 21 -4.51 3.57 20.29
CA TYR A 21 -4.79 3.70 21.73
C TYR A 21 -6.16 4.33 22.06
N CYS A 22 -7.10 4.40 21.11
CA CYS A 22 -8.45 4.83 21.42
C CYS A 22 -9.13 3.78 22.34
N ALA A 23 -9.28 4.12 23.62
CA ALA A 23 -9.79 3.21 24.64
C ALA A 23 -11.32 2.97 24.59
N ASP A 24 -12.02 3.44 23.54
CA ASP A 24 -13.46 3.22 23.37
C ASP A 24 -13.71 2.00 22.48
N LYS A 25 -13.95 0.88 23.17
CA LYS A 25 -14.27 -0.43 22.57
C LYS A 25 -15.42 -0.36 21.57
N GLU A 26 -16.39 0.54 21.74
CA GLU A 26 -17.53 0.70 20.83
C GLU A 26 -17.16 1.31 19.48
N ILE A 27 -16.19 2.23 19.45
CA ILE A 27 -15.68 2.83 18.20
C ILE A 27 -14.81 1.83 17.45
N ILE A 28 -13.97 1.09 18.17
CA ILE A 28 -13.17 0.00 17.60
C ILE A 28 -14.08 -1.10 17.06
N ASP A 29 -15.10 -1.53 17.81
CA ASP A 29 -16.04 -2.55 17.36
C ASP A 29 -16.84 -2.04 16.14
N ALA A 30 -17.25 -0.78 16.07
CA ALA A 30 -17.96 -0.24 14.91
C ALA A 30 -17.08 -0.15 13.64
N ILE A 31 -15.79 0.20 13.78
CA ILE A 31 -14.84 0.26 12.65
C ILE A 31 -14.38 -1.15 12.25
N ALA A 32 -14.14 -2.03 13.21
CA ALA A 32 -13.62 -3.38 12.99
C ALA A 32 -14.70 -4.40 12.57
N ALA A 33 -15.98 -4.23 12.97
CA ALA A 33 -16.98 -5.28 12.84
C ALA A 33 -17.80 -5.28 11.54
N ASP A 34 -17.90 -4.18 10.78
CA ASP A 34 -18.91 -4.13 9.70
C ASP A 34 -18.30 -3.88 8.32
N ILE A 35 -17.87 -4.95 7.66
CA ILE A 35 -17.52 -5.06 6.23
C ILE A 35 -16.23 -4.40 5.72
N THR A 36 -15.85 -3.19 6.18
CA THR A 36 -14.78 -2.42 5.51
C THR A 36 -13.38 -2.87 5.94
N MET A 37 -13.04 -2.85 7.23
CA MET A 37 -11.71 -3.29 7.71
C MET A 37 -11.43 -4.75 7.30
N THR A 38 -12.43 -5.63 7.36
CA THR A 38 -12.28 -7.03 6.94
C THR A 38 -12.12 -7.18 5.43
N ARG A 39 -12.79 -6.34 4.62
CA ARG A 39 -12.59 -6.34 3.16
C ARG A 39 -11.22 -5.79 2.76
N GLU A 40 -10.71 -4.77 3.44
CA GLU A 40 -9.36 -4.26 3.16
C GLU A 40 -8.29 -5.31 3.47
N VAL A 41 -8.44 -6.07 4.57
CA VAL A 41 -7.56 -7.20 4.86
C VAL A 41 -7.68 -8.30 3.79
N ALA A 42 -8.90 -8.60 3.32
CA ALA A 42 -9.11 -9.57 2.26
C ALA A 42 -8.49 -9.11 0.92
N HIS A 43 -8.60 -7.83 0.58
CA HIS A 43 -7.96 -7.25 -0.60
C HIS A 43 -6.43 -7.30 -0.48
N GLN A 44 -5.87 -6.92 0.67
CA GLN A 44 -4.44 -7.01 0.91
C GLN A 44 -3.93 -8.44 0.74
N MET A 45 -4.61 -9.41 1.34
CA MET A 45 -4.27 -10.84 1.19
C MET A 45 -4.37 -11.31 -0.26
N SER A 46 -5.45 -10.93 -0.97
CA SER A 46 -5.65 -11.32 -2.37
C SER A 46 -4.57 -10.74 -3.28
N PHE A 47 -4.23 -9.46 -3.12
CA PHE A 47 -3.19 -8.82 -3.92
C PHE A 47 -1.82 -9.42 -3.61
N GLU A 48 -1.49 -9.67 -2.35
CA GLU A 48 -0.21 -10.27 -1.98
C GLU A 48 -0.05 -11.69 -2.54
N LYS A 49 -1.11 -12.52 -2.47
CA LYS A 49 -1.13 -13.86 -3.07
C LYS A 49 -0.96 -13.80 -4.59
N ALA A 50 -1.67 -12.90 -5.26
CA ALA A 50 -1.56 -12.72 -6.71
C ALA A 50 -0.16 -12.25 -7.12
N LEU A 51 0.42 -11.29 -6.39
CA LEU A 51 1.76 -10.75 -6.63
C LEU A 51 2.85 -11.82 -6.44
N TYR A 52 2.70 -12.70 -5.44
CA TYR A 52 3.67 -13.76 -5.16
C TYR A 52 3.49 -14.98 -6.09
N ALA A 53 2.33 -15.11 -6.74
CA ALA A 53 2.06 -16.13 -7.75
C ALA A 53 2.59 -15.75 -9.15
N ILE A 54 3.05 -14.50 -9.36
CA ILE A 54 3.66 -14.04 -10.61
C ILE A 54 5.18 -14.15 -10.50
N SER A 55 5.81 -14.87 -11.43
CA SER A 55 7.27 -14.90 -11.52
C SER A 55 7.81 -13.56 -12.04
N ASN A 56 8.80 -12.98 -11.36
CA ASN A 56 9.51 -11.77 -11.81
C ASN A 56 8.62 -10.50 -11.89
N ASN A 57 7.78 -10.29 -10.87
CA ASN A 57 6.70 -9.30 -10.75
C ASN A 57 7.06 -7.81 -10.97
N PHE A 58 8.31 -7.38 -10.71
CA PHE A 58 8.68 -5.96 -10.83
C PHE A 58 9.85 -5.72 -11.80
N PRO A 59 9.67 -5.90 -13.13
CA PRO A 59 10.65 -5.40 -14.08
C PRO A 59 10.58 -3.87 -14.08
N PRO A 60 11.71 -3.14 -13.92
CA PRO A 60 11.69 -1.69 -14.02
C PRO A 60 11.20 -1.29 -15.42
N GLY A 61 10.33 -0.27 -15.47
CA GLY A 61 9.88 0.31 -16.73
C GLY A 61 11.08 0.74 -17.57
N LYS A 62 11.07 0.38 -18.86
CA LYS A 62 12.21 0.65 -19.75
C LYS A 62 12.25 2.10 -20.26
N LEU A 63 11.10 2.77 -20.32
CA LEU A 63 10.97 4.10 -20.90
C LEU A 63 11.02 5.18 -19.82
N PRO A 64 11.66 6.32 -20.10
CA PRO A 64 11.58 7.48 -19.22
C PRO A 64 10.13 8.00 -19.16
N PRO A 65 9.74 8.69 -18.06
CA PRO A 65 8.45 9.35 -17.97
C PRO A 65 8.26 10.37 -19.10
N VAL A 66 7.02 10.53 -19.57
CA VAL A 66 6.69 11.60 -20.50
C VAL A 66 6.55 12.90 -19.69
N GLU A 67 7.45 13.86 -19.91
CA GLU A 67 7.56 15.09 -19.10
C GLU A 67 6.23 15.84 -18.95
N LYS A 68 5.41 15.90 -20.03
CA LYS A 68 4.12 16.59 -20.01
C LYS A 68 3.12 16.07 -18.98
N TYR A 69 3.27 14.84 -18.53
CA TYR A 69 2.35 14.20 -17.56
C TYR A 69 3.03 13.87 -16.22
N ALA A 70 4.36 14.00 -16.14
CA ALA A 70 5.13 13.52 -15.01
C ALA A 70 4.88 14.30 -13.71
N THR A 71 4.47 15.57 -13.81
CA THR A 71 4.27 16.49 -12.67
C THR A 71 2.84 17.01 -12.59
N VAL A 72 1.88 16.40 -13.29
CA VAL A 72 0.48 16.87 -13.31
C VAL A 72 -0.38 15.94 -12.46
N TYR A 73 -1.13 16.51 -11.53
CA TYR A 73 -2.12 15.77 -10.75
C TYR A 73 -3.52 16.09 -11.30
N TYR A 74 -4.19 15.09 -11.86
CA TYR A 74 -5.55 15.20 -12.35
C TYR A 74 -6.54 14.76 -11.28
N ASN A 75 -7.45 15.65 -10.86
CA ASN A 75 -8.54 15.28 -9.97
C ASN A 75 -9.62 14.51 -10.75
N MET A 76 -9.55 13.18 -10.69
CA MET A 76 -10.54 12.29 -11.30
C MET A 76 -11.68 11.92 -10.32
N SER A 77 -11.73 12.55 -9.14
CA SER A 77 -12.73 12.28 -8.11
C SER A 77 -13.83 13.36 -8.10
N GLU A 78 -15.06 12.92 -7.87
CA GLU A 78 -16.21 13.83 -7.67
C GLU A 78 -16.39 14.10 -6.17
N GLY A 79 -16.29 15.38 -5.74
CA GLY A 79 -16.59 15.79 -4.36
C GLY A 79 -15.53 16.69 -3.70
N ASN A 80 -15.50 16.70 -2.36
CA ASN A 80 -14.56 17.47 -1.55
C ASN A 80 -13.21 16.77 -1.46
N ASP A 81 -12.31 17.15 -2.36
CA ASP A 81 -10.98 16.56 -2.51
C ASP A 81 -9.99 17.11 -1.46
N VAL A 82 -9.28 16.22 -0.77
CA VAL A 82 -8.32 16.63 0.28
C VAL A 82 -6.98 17.01 -0.36
N ARG A 83 -6.48 18.21 -0.06
CA ARG A 83 -5.20 18.73 -0.55
C ARG A 83 -4.08 18.40 0.46
N GLY A 84 -3.01 17.77 -0.02
CA GLY A 84 -1.83 17.38 0.77
C GLY A 84 -0.56 17.30 -0.08
N SER A 85 0.58 16.95 0.51
CA SER A 85 1.88 16.95 -0.18
C SER A 85 1.93 16.06 -1.44
N TRP A 86 1.06 15.05 -1.51
CA TRP A 86 0.93 14.10 -2.61
C TRP A 86 0.10 14.59 -3.80
N ASN A 87 -0.57 15.74 -3.69
CA ASN A 87 -1.33 16.35 -4.80
C ASN A 87 -1.28 17.88 -4.84
N SER A 88 -0.53 18.51 -3.92
CA SER A 88 -0.42 19.96 -3.75
C SER A 88 0.38 20.64 -4.85
N ASP A 89 0.09 21.92 -5.03
CA ASP A 89 0.72 22.80 -6.01
C ASP A 89 2.21 23.07 -5.78
N GLU A 90 2.73 22.74 -4.58
CA GLU A 90 4.17 22.76 -4.27
C GLU A 90 4.97 21.72 -5.08
N ASN A 91 4.34 20.57 -5.35
CA ASN A 91 5.00 19.42 -6.01
C ASN A 91 4.40 19.11 -7.39
N PHE A 92 3.17 19.54 -7.66
CA PHE A 92 2.40 19.16 -8.85
C PHE A 92 1.68 20.35 -9.49
N THR A 93 1.46 20.27 -10.80
CA THR A 93 0.45 21.12 -11.46
C THR A 93 -0.92 20.47 -11.26
N TYR A 94 -1.79 21.07 -10.44
CA TYR A 94 -3.11 20.51 -10.16
C TYR A 94 -4.13 20.86 -11.25
N VAL A 95 -4.83 19.86 -11.76
CA VAL A 95 -5.93 20.00 -12.71
C VAL A 95 -7.21 19.57 -12.01
N ALA A 96 -8.00 20.55 -11.58
CA ALA A 96 -9.21 20.33 -10.79
C ALA A 96 -10.36 19.69 -11.59
N GLN A 97 -10.43 19.94 -12.90
CA GLN A 97 -11.48 19.47 -13.80
C GLN A 97 -10.83 18.91 -15.07
N PRO A 98 -10.28 17.69 -15.00
CA PRO A 98 -9.65 17.06 -16.15
C PRO A 98 -10.68 16.69 -17.21
N GLU A 99 -10.25 16.70 -18.47
CA GLU A 99 -10.98 16.04 -19.54
C GLU A 99 -10.91 14.52 -19.34
N SER A 100 -11.94 13.79 -19.80
CA SER A 100 -12.02 12.32 -19.64
C SER A 100 -10.83 11.57 -20.26
N ALA A 101 -10.16 12.17 -21.25
CA ALA A 101 -8.96 11.64 -21.88
C ALA A 101 -7.89 12.74 -22.01
N VAL A 102 -6.89 12.70 -21.13
CA VAL A 102 -5.83 13.73 -21.04
C VAL A 102 -4.84 13.72 -22.21
N ASP A 103 -4.98 12.76 -23.13
CA ASP A 103 -4.25 12.66 -24.38
C ASP A 103 -5.05 13.18 -25.59
N GLY A 104 -6.27 13.69 -25.37
CA GLY A 104 -7.18 14.17 -26.41
C GLY A 104 -7.88 13.05 -27.18
N GLY A 105 -7.77 11.80 -26.71
CA GLY A 105 -8.44 10.64 -27.28
C GLY A 105 -9.84 10.39 -26.71
N ASP A 106 -10.32 9.15 -26.84
CA ASP A 106 -11.57 8.67 -26.24
C ASP A 106 -11.35 7.96 -24.90
N GLY A 107 -10.12 8.01 -24.37
CA GLY A 107 -9.68 7.31 -23.16
C GLY A 107 -9.29 5.85 -23.40
N THR A 108 -9.37 5.35 -24.64
CA THR A 108 -8.89 4.01 -24.98
C THR A 108 -7.42 4.04 -25.40
N ALA A 109 -6.59 3.25 -24.72
CA ALA A 109 -5.21 3.05 -25.13
C ALA A 109 -5.15 1.96 -26.20
N SER A 110 -4.79 2.33 -27.44
CA SER A 110 -4.52 1.37 -28.51
C SER A 110 -3.17 1.64 -29.17
N VAL A 111 -2.50 0.57 -29.59
CA VAL A 111 -1.22 0.65 -30.31
C VAL A 111 -1.18 -0.41 -31.40
N THR A 112 -0.75 -0.02 -32.60
CA THR A 112 -0.52 -0.96 -33.69
C THR A 112 0.85 -1.60 -33.51
N LEU A 113 0.87 -2.92 -33.35
CA LEU A 113 2.09 -3.69 -33.17
C LEU A 113 2.48 -4.41 -34.46
N SER A 114 3.77 -4.39 -34.80
CA SER A 114 4.33 -5.27 -35.82
C SER A 114 4.25 -6.74 -35.39
N ALA A 115 4.36 -7.68 -36.34
CA ALA A 115 4.35 -9.11 -36.04
C ALA A 115 5.42 -9.51 -35.00
N THR A 116 6.62 -8.91 -35.07
CA THR A 116 7.69 -9.15 -34.09
C THR A 116 7.36 -8.61 -32.70
N GLN A 117 6.70 -7.45 -32.61
CA GLN A 117 6.29 -6.88 -31.33
C GLN A 117 5.16 -7.69 -30.68
N ASN A 118 4.19 -8.17 -31.46
CA ASN A 118 3.16 -9.08 -30.96
C ASN A 118 3.76 -10.37 -30.39
N ALA A 119 4.69 -10.99 -31.11
CA ALA A 119 5.36 -12.20 -30.61
C ALA A 119 6.15 -11.95 -29.30
N ASN A 120 6.71 -10.76 -29.12
CA ASN A 120 7.37 -10.39 -27.86
C ASN A 120 6.37 -10.14 -26.73
N LEU A 121 5.22 -9.54 -27.04
CA LEU A 121 4.13 -9.31 -26.09
C LEU A 121 3.53 -10.64 -25.60
N GLU A 122 3.29 -11.59 -26.48
CA GLU A 122 2.83 -12.94 -26.12
C GLU A 122 3.82 -13.65 -25.19
N LYS A 123 5.13 -13.56 -25.48
CA LYS A 123 6.16 -14.11 -24.60
C LYS A 123 6.19 -13.44 -23.23
N LEU A 124 6.00 -12.12 -23.18
CA LEU A 124 5.91 -11.38 -21.92
C LEU A 124 4.69 -11.86 -21.13
N ALA A 125 3.52 -11.90 -21.76
CA ALA A 125 2.26 -12.33 -21.13
C ALA A 125 2.38 -13.75 -20.57
N ASN A 126 2.95 -14.69 -21.33
CA ASN A 126 3.16 -16.06 -20.87
C ASN A 126 4.12 -16.14 -19.68
N ARG A 127 5.16 -15.29 -19.63
CA ARG A 127 6.11 -15.26 -18.51
C ARG A 127 5.53 -14.63 -17.25
N THR A 128 4.66 -13.63 -17.39
CA THR A 128 4.05 -12.91 -16.26
C THR A 128 2.70 -13.48 -15.86
N ALA A 129 2.25 -14.57 -16.47
CA ALA A 129 1.03 -15.26 -16.08
C ALA A 129 1.14 -15.74 -14.62
N SER A 130 0.15 -15.41 -13.79
CA SER A 130 0.02 -15.98 -12.46
C SER A 130 -0.17 -17.49 -12.54
N ASP A 131 0.50 -18.26 -11.69
CA ASP A 131 0.28 -19.71 -11.59
C ASP A 131 -0.90 -20.01 -10.65
N PRO A 132 -2.06 -20.49 -11.17
CA PRO A 132 -3.23 -20.79 -10.34
C PRO A 132 -3.07 -22.07 -9.50
N GLY A 133 -2.07 -22.90 -9.78
CA GLY A 133 -1.78 -24.13 -9.04
C GLY A 133 -0.97 -23.91 -7.76
N VAL A 134 -0.46 -22.69 -7.54
CA VAL A 134 0.42 -22.37 -6.42
C VAL A 134 -0.32 -21.50 -5.40
N ASN A 135 -0.18 -21.86 -4.12
CA ASN A 135 -0.59 -21.02 -2.99
C ASN A 135 0.66 -20.53 -2.26
N PRO A 136 1.26 -19.40 -2.69
CA PRO A 136 2.53 -18.94 -2.16
C PRO A 136 2.38 -18.49 -0.71
N VAL A 137 3.34 -18.80 0.16
CA VAL A 137 3.40 -18.22 1.51
C VAL A 137 3.75 -16.74 1.38
N THR A 138 2.91 -15.87 1.93
CA THR A 138 3.12 -14.42 1.84
C THR A 138 3.59 -13.82 3.17
N GLY A 139 3.95 -12.54 3.18
CA GLY A 139 4.28 -11.81 4.40
C GLY A 139 3.12 -11.80 5.39
N THR A 140 1.88 -11.72 4.91
CA THR A 140 0.69 -11.89 5.76
C THR A 140 0.63 -13.27 6.42
N ASP A 141 1.05 -14.34 5.74
CA ASP A 141 1.08 -15.68 6.33
C ASP A 141 2.19 -15.83 7.37
N LEU A 142 3.37 -15.24 7.11
CA LEU A 142 4.50 -15.24 8.05
C LEU A 142 4.18 -14.46 9.33
N GLY A 143 3.41 -13.38 9.24
CA GLY A 143 2.96 -12.61 10.40
C GLY A 143 1.96 -13.35 11.32
N LYS A 144 1.36 -14.45 10.86
CA LYS A 144 0.47 -15.31 11.67
C LYS A 144 1.25 -16.34 12.50
N VAL A 145 2.53 -16.56 12.20
CA VAL A 145 3.38 -17.49 12.94
C VAL A 145 3.99 -16.73 14.14
N PRO A 146 3.90 -17.27 15.37
CA PRO A 146 4.52 -16.63 16.53
C PRO A 146 6.05 -16.49 16.33
N PRO A 147 6.69 -15.45 16.89
CA PRO A 147 8.13 -15.26 16.75
C PRO A 147 8.90 -16.53 17.16
N VAL A 148 9.85 -16.95 16.34
CA VAL A 148 10.77 -18.03 16.72
C VAL A 148 11.64 -17.52 17.86
N GLU A 149 11.42 -18.04 19.07
CA GLU A 149 12.25 -17.71 20.22
C GLU A 149 13.67 -18.21 20.01
N ILE A 150 14.67 -17.35 20.20
CA ILE A 150 16.07 -17.77 20.13
C ILE A 150 16.38 -18.61 21.38
N GLU A 151 16.66 -19.90 21.18
CA GLU A 151 16.92 -20.89 22.25
C GLU A 151 18.04 -20.49 23.23
N SER A 152 18.95 -19.59 22.82
CA SER A 152 20.02 -19.06 23.67
C SER A 152 19.52 -18.12 24.79
N ALA A 153 18.29 -17.61 24.71
CA ALA A 153 17.68 -16.81 25.77
C ALA A 153 17.10 -17.67 26.92
N ALA A 154 16.73 -18.92 26.65
CA ALA A 154 16.17 -19.84 27.65
C ALA A 154 17.23 -20.34 28.65
N GLN A 155 18.48 -20.53 28.20
CA GLN A 155 19.56 -21.03 29.06
C GLN A 155 20.09 -20.00 30.07
N LYS A 156 19.85 -18.70 29.88
CA LYS A 156 20.26 -17.67 30.86
C LYS A 156 19.38 -17.62 32.11
N LYS A 157 18.17 -18.18 32.08
CA LYS A 157 17.24 -18.13 33.23
C LYS A 157 17.42 -19.26 34.25
N SER A 158 18.15 -20.34 33.93
CA SER A 158 18.34 -21.48 34.84
C SER A 158 19.62 -21.46 35.70
N GLY A 159 20.53 -20.50 35.46
CA GLY A 159 21.86 -20.49 36.08
C GLY A 159 22.01 -19.80 37.44
N LYS A 160 20.93 -19.28 38.06
CA LYS A 160 21.04 -18.45 39.29
C LYS A 160 20.15 -18.94 40.43
N ALA A 161 20.33 -20.19 40.86
CA ALA A 161 19.81 -20.67 42.13
C ALA A 161 20.67 -21.80 42.71
N LYS A 162 21.77 -21.45 43.38
CA LYS A 162 22.33 -22.16 44.55
C LYS A 162 23.64 -21.49 44.99
N SER A 163 23.56 -20.64 46.00
CA SER A 163 24.50 -20.63 47.13
C SER A 163 24.05 -19.57 48.14
N ALA A 164 23.67 -20.01 49.34
CA ALA A 164 23.89 -19.38 50.65
C ALA A 164 22.83 -19.85 51.66
N LYS A 165 23.19 -20.83 52.50
CA LYS A 165 22.73 -20.81 53.89
C LYS A 165 23.86 -21.31 54.79
N LYS A 166 24.13 -20.44 55.75
CA LYS A 166 25.10 -20.49 56.86
C LYS A 166 24.95 -21.73 57.73
#